data_AF-A0A383AB98-F1
#
_entry.id   AF-A0A383AB98-F1
#
_cell.length_a   1.000
_cell.length_b   1.000
_cell.length_c   1.000
_cell.angle_alpha   90.00
_cell.angle_beta   90.00
_cell.angle_gamma   90.00
#
_symmetry.space_group_name_H-M   'P 1'
#
loop_
_entity.id
_entity.type
_entity.pdbx_description
1 polymer ?
#
loop_
_entity_poly.entity_id
_entity_poly.type
_entity_poly.pdbx_seq_one_letter_code
_entity_poly.pdbx_strand_id
1 'polypeptide(L)'
;MGEEQLAELRAPFPKQERALAFLMQAKGPVEVREFRNRTGLSKSPLESLAKRGWVRFGRRTVRSDPFAGAPELDFPPPILTPRQQECVDQICPALGAGKNEDFLLFGITGSGKTEVYLRALERCLEQGRGAIILVPEIALTPQTVARFRARCGEVAVLHSGLTDAERHDQWLAIAEGRLRVVVGARSALFAPVPDLGLVVLDEEHETSFKQDSVPRYHA
;
A
#
# COMPACT_ATOMS: atom_id res chain seq x y z
N MET A 1 -35.09 4.80 7.32
CA MET A 1 -35.87 4.18 6.24
C MET A 1 -35.71 2.67 6.40
N GLY A 2 -36.76 1.95 6.80
CA GLY A 2 -36.64 0.49 6.86
C GLY A 2 -37.85 -0.25 7.42
N GLU A 3 -38.46 0.22 8.50
CA GLU A 3 -39.56 -0.52 9.15
C GLU A 3 -40.84 -0.53 8.31
N GLU A 4 -41.16 0.57 7.64
CA GLU A 4 -42.32 0.70 6.74
C GLU A 4 -42.15 -0.13 5.46
N GLN A 5 -40.93 -0.13 4.89
CA GLN A 5 -40.58 -0.97 3.73
C GLN A 5 -40.61 -2.47 4.05
N LEU A 6 -40.22 -2.86 5.27
CA LEU A 6 -40.32 -4.25 5.73
C LEU A 6 -41.78 -4.69 5.87
N ALA A 7 -42.64 -3.81 6.41
CA ALA A 7 -44.07 -4.08 6.53
C ALA A 7 -44.74 -4.27 5.16
N GLU A 8 -44.32 -3.52 4.13
CA GLU A 8 -44.83 -3.66 2.76
C GLU A 8 -44.44 -4.98 2.08
N LEU A 9 -43.29 -5.55 2.43
CA LEU A 9 -42.80 -6.82 1.86
C LEU A 9 -43.24 -8.06 2.64
N ARG A 10 -43.75 -7.86 3.87
CA ARG A 10 -44.21 -8.93 4.75
C ARG A 10 -45.41 -9.65 4.14
N ALA A 11 -45.25 -10.95 3.90
CA ALA A 11 -46.20 -11.89 3.29
C ALA A 11 -46.10 -12.12 1.75
N PRO A 12 -46.11 -11.12 0.84
CA PRO A 12 -46.07 -11.40 -0.59
C PRO A 12 -44.66 -11.70 -1.13
N PHE A 13 -43.61 -11.28 -0.42
CA PHE A 13 -42.24 -11.24 -0.95
C PHE A 13 -41.16 -11.66 0.06
N PRO A 14 -41.20 -12.92 0.57
CA PRO A 14 -40.37 -13.36 1.70
C PRO A 14 -38.86 -13.31 1.43
N LYS A 15 -38.45 -13.46 0.16
CA LYS A 15 -37.03 -13.36 -0.24
C LYS A 15 -36.54 -11.91 -0.27
N GLN A 16 -37.38 -10.96 -0.69
CA GLN A 16 -37.04 -9.54 -0.64
C GLN A 16 -37.02 -9.01 0.81
N GLU A 17 -37.98 -9.43 1.64
CA GLU A 17 -38.03 -9.08 3.07
C GLU A 17 -36.74 -9.52 3.77
N ARG A 18 -36.36 -10.80 3.61
CA ARG A 18 -35.14 -11.35 4.21
C ARG A 18 -33.87 -10.65 3.70
N ALA A 19 -33.82 -10.28 2.42
CA ALA A 19 -32.70 -9.54 1.86
C ALA A 19 -32.58 -8.13 2.46
N LEU A 20 -33.70 -7.40 2.57
CA LEU A 20 -33.75 -6.05 3.13
C LEU A 20 -33.42 -6.05 4.63
N ALA A 21 -33.99 -6.99 5.39
CA ALA A 21 -33.72 -7.15 6.81
C ALA A 21 -32.23 -7.39 7.09
N PHE A 22 -31.58 -8.26 6.30
CA PHE A 22 -30.15 -8.50 6.40
C PHE A 22 -29.33 -7.23 6.12
N LEU A 23 -29.67 -6.48 5.06
CA LEU A 23 -28.96 -5.24 4.72
C LEU A 23 -29.14 -4.14 5.76
N MET A 24 -30.30 -4.09 6.44
CA MET A 24 -30.53 -3.14 7.54
C MET A 24 -29.73 -3.46 8.80
N GLN A 25 -29.43 -4.74 9.04
CA GLN A 25 -28.57 -5.15 10.15
C GLN A 25 -27.08 -4.99 9.82
N ALA A 26 -26.71 -4.90 8.54
CA ALA A 26 -25.33 -4.69 8.15
C ALA A 26 -24.87 -3.27 8.50
N LYS A 27 -23.70 -3.16 9.14
CA LYS A 27 -23.05 -1.87 9.47
C LYS A 27 -22.31 -1.29 8.24
N GLY A 28 -23.03 -1.11 7.13
CA GLY A 28 -22.50 -0.51 5.90
C GLY A 28 -22.74 -1.32 4.62
N PRO A 29 -22.10 -0.94 3.50
CA PRO A 29 -22.22 -1.64 2.22
C PRO A 29 -21.75 -3.09 2.32
N VAL A 30 -22.49 -4.02 1.72
CA VAL A 30 -22.18 -5.46 1.71
C VAL A 30 -21.83 -5.91 0.29
N GLU A 31 -20.78 -6.73 0.16
CA GLU A 31 -20.44 -7.33 -1.12
C GLU A 31 -21.53 -8.33 -1.54
N VAL A 32 -21.91 -8.34 -2.82
CA VAL A 32 -22.93 -9.27 -3.33
C VAL A 32 -22.54 -10.73 -3.06
N ARG A 33 -21.24 -11.06 -3.10
CA ARG A 33 -20.75 -12.41 -2.77
C ARG A 33 -20.97 -12.74 -1.29
N GLU A 34 -20.60 -11.82 -0.39
CA GLU A 34 -20.82 -11.98 1.05
C GLU A 34 -22.31 -12.14 1.37
N PHE A 35 -23.17 -11.30 0.78
CA PHE A 35 -24.63 -11.40 0.92
C PHE A 35 -25.13 -12.79 0.55
N ARG A 36 -24.72 -13.33 -0.61
CA ARG A 36 -25.14 -14.66 -1.06
C ARG A 36 -24.69 -15.75 -0.09
N ASN A 37 -23.45 -15.67 0.40
CA ASN A 37 -22.89 -16.67 1.32
C ASN A 37 -23.59 -16.65 2.68
N ARG A 38 -23.89 -15.47 3.22
CA ARG A 38 -24.49 -15.31 4.56
C ARG A 38 -26.00 -15.54 4.58
N THR A 39 -26.69 -15.27 3.47
CA THR A 39 -28.16 -15.37 3.40
C THR A 39 -28.66 -16.61 2.65
N GLY A 40 -27.82 -17.22 1.81
CA GLY A 40 -28.21 -18.29 0.88
C GLY A 40 -29.10 -17.82 -0.28
N LEU A 41 -29.37 -16.51 -0.39
CA LEU A 41 -30.22 -15.94 -1.43
C LEU A 41 -29.40 -15.69 -2.71
N SER A 42 -30.09 -15.71 -3.86
CA SER A 42 -29.50 -15.27 -5.14
C SER A 42 -29.44 -13.75 -5.22
N LYS A 43 -28.89 -13.21 -6.31
CA LYS A 43 -28.85 -11.75 -6.55
C LYS A 43 -30.23 -11.15 -6.91
N SER A 44 -31.19 -11.96 -7.34
CA SER A 44 -32.50 -11.51 -7.86
C SER A 44 -33.34 -10.67 -6.86
N PRO A 45 -33.42 -11.01 -5.55
CA PRO A 45 -34.09 -10.15 -4.57
C PRO A 45 -33.45 -8.76 -4.46
N LEU A 46 -32.12 -8.67 -4.51
CA LEU A 46 -31.41 -7.38 -4.48
C LEU A 46 -31.73 -6.52 -5.70
N GLU A 47 -31.82 -7.12 -6.89
CA GLU A 47 -32.21 -6.42 -8.12
C GLU A 47 -33.65 -5.90 -8.06
N SER A 48 -34.56 -6.68 -7.46
CA SER A 48 -35.94 -6.26 -7.26
C SER A 48 -36.04 -5.09 -6.27
N LEU A 49 -35.28 -5.14 -5.18
CA LEU A 49 -35.19 -4.04 -4.20
C LEU A 49 -34.54 -2.79 -4.83
N ALA A 50 -33.57 -2.98 -5.73
CA ALA A 50 -32.92 -1.88 -6.44
C ALA A 50 -33.86 -1.18 -7.43
N LYS A 51 -34.73 -1.92 -8.13
CA LYS A 51 -35.78 -1.34 -8.98
C LYS A 51 -36.76 -0.47 -8.19
N ARG A 52 -37.00 -0.80 -6.92
CA ARG A 52 -37.81 0.01 -5.98
C ARG A 52 -37.06 1.20 -5.39
N GLY A 53 -35.76 1.35 -5.69
CA GLY A 53 -34.91 2.41 -5.15
C GLY A 53 -34.47 2.19 -3.70
N TRP A 54 -34.74 1.02 -3.11
CA TRP A 54 -34.44 0.74 -1.69
C TRP A 54 -33.01 0.25 -1.48
N VAL A 55 -32.39 -0.27 -2.53
CA VAL A 55 -30.98 -0.69 -2.56
C VAL A 55 -30.33 -0.07 -3.78
N ARG A 56 -29.06 0.33 -3.68
CA ARG A 56 -28.27 0.79 -4.82
C ARG A 56 -27.07 -0.13 -5.01
N PHE A 57 -26.82 -0.53 -6.25
CA PHE A 57 -25.55 -1.17 -6.60
C PHE A 57 -24.51 -0.08 -6.87
N GLY A 58 -23.34 -0.24 -6.27
CA GLY A 58 -22.16 0.56 -6.56
C GLY A 58 -20.96 -0.35 -6.73
N ARG A 59 -19.94 0.12 -7.44
CA ARG A 59 -18.61 -0.46 -7.36
C ARG A 59 -17.86 0.27 -6.25
N ARG A 60 -17.33 -0.48 -5.30
CA ARG A 60 -16.42 0.04 -4.28
C ARG A 60 -15.09 -0.65 -4.50
N THR A 61 -14.06 0.13 -4.81
CA THR A 61 -12.69 -0.37 -4.77
C THR A 61 -12.34 -0.56 -3.30
N VAL A 62 -12.25 -1.81 -2.86
CA VAL A 62 -11.73 -2.14 -1.53
C VAL A 62 -10.23 -2.25 -1.71
N ARG A 63 -9.48 -1.24 -1.24
CA ARG A 63 -8.01 -1.31 -1.22
C ARG A 63 -7.62 -2.46 -0.29
N SER A 64 -7.12 -3.54 -0.86
CA SER A 64 -6.41 -4.57 -0.09
C SER A 64 -5.03 -4.01 0.20
N ASP A 65 -4.79 -3.59 1.44
CA ASP A 65 -3.43 -3.42 1.92
C ASP A 65 -3.03 -4.72 2.65
N PRO A 66 -2.13 -5.54 2.06
CA PRO A 66 -1.69 -6.79 2.67
C PRO A 66 -1.04 -6.59 4.05
N PHE A 67 -0.64 -5.35 4.36
CA PHE A 67 -0.01 -4.97 5.61
C PHE A 67 -0.93 -4.12 6.51
N ALA A 68 -2.24 -4.05 6.25
CA ALA A 68 -3.23 -3.26 7.01
C ALA A 68 -3.38 -3.66 8.49
N GLY A 69 -2.68 -4.71 8.94
CA GLY A 69 -2.61 -5.14 10.34
C GLY A 69 -1.17 -5.25 10.86
N ALA A 70 -0.19 -4.67 10.15
CA ALA A 70 1.16 -4.58 10.67
C ALA A 70 1.13 -3.80 12.00
N PRO A 71 1.89 -4.24 13.03
CA PRO A 71 1.87 -3.57 14.32
C PRO A 71 2.25 -2.09 14.15
N GLU A 72 1.51 -1.21 14.83
CA GLU A 72 1.97 0.15 15.07
C GLU A 72 3.20 0.06 15.98
N LEU A 73 4.37 0.07 15.34
CA LEU A 73 5.64 0.03 16.05
C LEU A 73 6.06 1.47 16.32
N ASP A 74 6.14 1.83 17.60
CA ASP A 74 6.76 3.08 18.04
C ASP A 74 8.27 2.97 17.82
N PHE A 75 8.72 3.49 16.68
CA PHE A 75 10.14 3.59 16.34
C PHE A 75 10.55 5.05 16.41
N PRO A 76 10.82 5.60 17.61
CA PRO A 76 11.36 6.93 17.70
C PRO A 76 12.70 6.98 16.96
N PRO A 77 12.93 8.00 16.12
CA PRO A 77 14.20 8.18 15.43
C PRO A 77 15.37 8.16 16.43
N PRO A 78 16.33 7.22 16.32
CA PRO A 78 17.48 7.21 17.20
C PRO A 78 18.38 8.42 16.96
N ILE A 79 19.20 8.75 17.96
CA ILE A 79 20.28 9.73 17.81
C ILE A 79 21.34 9.11 16.91
N LEU A 80 21.72 9.84 15.85
CA LEU A 80 22.75 9.41 14.94
C LEU A 80 24.13 9.42 15.61
N THR A 81 24.94 8.42 15.28
CA THR A 81 26.38 8.50 15.55
C THR A 81 27.01 9.62 14.71
N PRO A 82 28.18 10.15 15.11
CA PRO A 82 28.87 11.18 14.32
C PRO A 82 29.10 10.77 12.86
N ARG A 83 29.43 9.50 12.60
CA ARG A 83 29.63 8.98 11.24
C ARG A 83 28.34 8.91 10.42
N GLN A 84 27.24 8.52 11.03
CA GLN A 84 25.93 8.53 10.35
C GLN A 84 25.49 9.97 10.06
N GLN A 85 25.72 10.90 10.99
CA GLN A 85 25.44 12.31 10.80
C GLN A 85 26.27 12.88 9.63
N GLU A 86 27.56 12.57 9.56
CA GLU A 86 28.42 12.94 8.43
C GLU A 86 27.84 12.45 7.08
N CYS A 87 27.28 11.23 7.03
CA CYS A 87 26.63 10.72 5.82
C CYS A 87 25.34 11.49 5.48
N VAL A 88 24.50 11.74 6.48
CA VAL A 88 23.25 12.51 6.31
C VAL A 88 23.54 13.93 5.84
N ASP A 89 24.57 14.56 6.40
CA ASP A 89 24.99 15.93 6.05
C ASP A 89 25.56 16.05 4.64
N GLN A 90 25.97 14.93 4.02
CA GLN A 90 26.37 14.90 2.61
C GLN A 90 25.18 14.60 1.69
N ILE A 91 24.34 13.63 2.04
CA ILE A 91 23.24 13.17 1.19
C ILE A 91 22.09 14.18 1.15
N CYS A 92 21.66 14.71 2.31
CA CYS A 92 20.47 15.55 2.41
C CYS A 92 20.57 16.89 1.65
N PRO A 93 21.72 17.60 1.63
CA PRO A 93 21.88 18.78 0.79
C PRO A 93 21.81 18.47 -0.71
N ALA A 94 22.35 17.33 -1.16
CA ALA A 94 22.33 16.93 -2.58
C ALA A 94 20.89 16.77 -3.10
N LEU A 95 19.97 16.25 -2.27
CA LEU A 95 18.54 16.12 -2.62
C LEU A 95 17.91 17.46 -3.05
N GLY A 96 18.31 18.57 -2.41
CA GLY A 96 17.77 19.90 -2.69
C GLY A 96 18.46 20.65 -3.84
N ALA A 97 19.63 20.18 -4.30
CA ALA A 97 20.44 20.86 -5.30
C ALA A 97 19.97 20.64 -6.75
N GLY A 98 18.97 19.78 -6.96
CA GLY A 98 18.45 19.45 -8.30
C GLY A 98 19.44 18.72 -9.20
N LYS A 99 20.50 18.14 -8.63
CA LYS A 99 21.50 17.34 -9.33
C LYS A 99 21.29 15.86 -9.01
N ASN A 100 21.57 15.01 -9.99
CA ASN A 100 21.67 13.57 -9.77
C ASN A 100 23.06 13.29 -9.17
N GLU A 101 23.08 12.77 -7.96
CA GLU A 101 24.31 12.38 -7.26
C GLU A 101 24.15 10.95 -6.77
N ASP A 102 25.21 10.16 -6.96
CA ASP A 102 25.26 8.76 -6.57
C ASP A 102 26.11 8.62 -5.30
N PHE A 103 25.58 7.91 -4.30
CA PHE A 103 26.26 7.68 -3.03
C PHE A 103 26.38 6.19 -2.76
N LEU A 104 27.57 5.75 -2.35
CA LEU A 104 27.77 4.42 -1.78
C LEU A 104 27.83 4.52 -0.26
N LEU A 105 26.79 4.04 0.41
CA LEU A 105 26.77 3.96 1.88
C LEU A 105 27.38 2.65 2.35
N PHE A 106 28.69 2.64 2.57
CA PHE A 106 29.42 1.45 3.01
C PHE A 106 29.37 1.29 4.54
N GLY A 107 28.97 0.10 5.00
CA GLY A 107 28.98 -0.25 6.41
C GLY A 107 28.55 -1.69 6.64
N ILE A 108 29.05 -2.31 7.70
CA ILE A 108 28.66 -3.66 8.11
C ILE A 108 27.19 -3.72 8.50
N THR A 109 26.60 -4.92 8.52
CA THR A 109 25.25 -5.13 9.06
C THR A 109 25.17 -4.63 10.50
N GLY A 110 24.07 -3.97 10.86
CA GLY A 110 23.90 -3.40 12.20
C GLY A 110 24.61 -2.06 12.44
N SER A 111 25.39 -1.52 11.48
CA SER A 111 25.97 -0.17 11.59
C SER A 111 24.94 0.96 11.48
N GLY A 112 23.67 0.64 11.25
CA GLY A 112 22.57 1.60 11.14
C GLY A 112 22.48 2.30 9.78
N LYS A 113 22.94 1.68 8.68
CA LYS A 113 22.74 2.19 7.31
C LYS A 113 21.28 2.57 7.03
N THR A 114 20.36 1.74 7.52
CA THR A 114 18.92 1.97 7.45
C THR A 114 18.49 3.32 8.00
N GLU A 115 19.10 3.77 9.10
CA GLU A 115 18.72 5.06 9.66
C GLU A 115 19.16 6.21 8.76
N VAL A 116 20.34 6.14 8.15
CA VAL A 116 20.84 7.16 7.22
C VAL A 116 19.89 7.33 6.03
N TYR A 117 19.46 6.24 5.39
CA TYR A 117 18.54 6.35 4.26
C TYR A 117 17.11 6.71 4.68
N LEU A 118 16.68 6.39 5.91
CA LEU A 118 15.40 6.86 6.43
C LEU A 118 15.40 8.38 6.63
N ARG A 119 16.51 8.98 7.08
CA ARG A 119 16.64 10.45 7.16
C ARG A 119 16.64 11.10 5.77
N ALA A 120 17.33 10.50 4.81
CA ALA A 120 17.28 10.98 3.43
C ALA A 120 15.86 10.89 2.84
N LEU A 121 15.12 9.82 3.15
CA LEU A 121 13.73 9.65 2.76
C LEU A 121 12.83 10.72 3.36
N GLU A 122 12.93 10.98 4.65
CA GLU A 122 12.18 12.07 5.31
C GLU A 122 12.46 13.41 4.63
N ARG A 123 13.74 13.72 4.40
CA ARG A 123 14.15 14.95 3.74
C ARG A 123 13.61 15.07 2.31
N CYS A 124 13.57 13.97 1.56
CA CYS A 124 12.98 13.90 0.23
C CYS A 124 11.48 14.24 0.27
N LEU A 125 10.75 13.68 1.24
CA LEU A 125 9.32 13.91 1.41
C LEU A 125 8.99 15.33 1.88
N GLU A 126 9.83 15.92 2.74
CA GLU A 126 9.73 17.34 3.13
C GLU A 126 9.81 18.29 1.92
N GLN A 127 10.51 17.88 0.87
CA GLN A 127 10.60 18.62 -0.40
C GLN A 127 9.41 18.34 -1.33
N GLY A 128 8.43 17.54 -0.89
CA GLY A 128 7.25 17.14 -1.67
C GLY A 128 7.51 16.06 -2.71
N ARG A 129 8.71 15.48 -2.74
CA ARG A 129 9.17 14.52 -3.75
C ARG A 129 8.90 13.07 -3.32
N GLY A 130 8.79 12.17 -4.30
CA GLY A 130 8.59 10.74 -4.05
C GLY A 130 9.90 9.95 -3.94
N ALA A 131 9.82 8.71 -3.47
CA ALA A 131 10.98 7.84 -3.30
C ALA A 131 10.70 6.35 -3.60
N ILE A 132 11.72 5.65 -4.11
CA ILE A 132 11.70 4.20 -4.32
C ILE A 132 12.80 3.58 -3.45
N ILE A 133 12.43 2.61 -2.63
CA ILE A 133 13.34 1.86 -1.77
C ILE A 133 13.28 0.40 -2.23
N LEU A 134 14.38 -0.02 -2.86
CA LEU A 134 14.61 -1.39 -3.28
C LEU A 134 15.28 -2.14 -2.14
N VAL A 135 14.64 -3.22 -1.70
CA VAL A 135 15.19 -4.15 -0.71
C VAL A 135 15.20 -5.57 -1.30
N PRO A 136 16.08 -6.47 -0.83
CA PRO A 136 15.99 -7.87 -1.18
C PRO A 136 14.59 -8.40 -0.88
N GLU A 137 14.05 -9.27 -1.74
CA GLU A 137 12.66 -9.73 -1.62
C GLU A 137 12.38 -10.42 -0.27
N ILE A 138 13.35 -11.16 0.25
CA ILE A 138 13.30 -11.80 1.57
C ILE A 138 13.29 -10.80 2.74
N ALA A 139 13.77 -9.57 2.52
CA ALA A 139 13.84 -8.53 3.53
C ALA A 139 12.54 -7.70 3.60
N LEU A 140 11.61 -7.88 2.65
CA LEU A 140 10.32 -7.20 2.60
C LEU A 140 9.29 -7.81 3.58
N THR A 141 9.69 -7.90 4.85
CA THR A 141 8.84 -8.42 5.92
C THR A 141 7.84 -7.37 6.39
N PRO A 142 6.72 -7.77 7.04
CA PRO A 142 5.80 -6.83 7.68
C PRO A 142 6.49 -5.87 8.66
N GLN A 143 7.55 -6.31 9.35
CA GLN A 143 8.31 -5.47 10.26
C GLN A 143 9.12 -4.38 9.54
N THR A 144 9.74 -4.73 8.40
CA THR A 144 10.45 -3.76 7.54
C THR A 144 9.47 -2.71 7.03
N VAL A 145 8.32 -3.15 6.51
CA VAL A 145 7.26 -2.25 6.02
C VAL A 145 6.73 -1.35 7.14
N ALA A 146 6.46 -1.91 8.32
CA ALA A 146 6.00 -1.14 9.48
C ALA A 146 7.01 -0.06 9.90
N ARG A 147 8.32 -0.35 9.82
CA ARG A 147 9.37 0.64 10.09
C ARG A 147 9.31 1.81 9.12
N PHE A 148 9.18 1.56 7.81
CA PHE A 148 9.01 2.66 6.85
C PHE A 148 7.72 3.43 7.14
N ARG A 149 6.61 2.72 7.40
CA ARG A 149 5.33 3.38 7.71
C ARG A 149 5.39 4.30 8.92
N ALA A 150 6.07 3.86 9.98
CA ALA A 150 6.26 4.66 11.17
C ALA A 150 7.05 5.97 10.92
N ARG A 151 7.91 6.01 9.90
CA ARG A 151 8.79 7.15 9.61
C ARG A 151 8.23 8.07 8.52
N CYS A 152 7.56 7.52 7.50
CA CYS A 152 7.10 8.30 6.34
C CYS A 152 5.59 8.22 6.07
N GLY A 153 4.81 7.54 6.91
CA GLY A 153 3.37 7.35 6.72
C GLY A 153 3.04 6.23 5.74
N GLU A 154 1.95 6.36 5.00
CA GLU A 154 1.51 5.32 4.07
C GLU A 154 2.54 5.05 2.95
N VAL A 155 2.89 3.78 2.75
CA VAL A 155 3.80 3.33 1.69
C VAL A 155 3.10 2.34 0.76
N ALA A 156 3.44 2.40 -0.52
CA ALA A 156 3.13 1.33 -1.46
C ALA A 156 4.14 0.20 -1.29
N VAL A 157 3.65 -1.03 -1.30
CA VAL A 157 4.50 -2.22 -1.21
C VAL A 157 4.38 -3.01 -2.51
N LEU A 158 5.49 -3.32 -3.18
CA LEU A 158 5.50 -4.04 -4.45
C LEU A 158 6.44 -5.26 -4.39
N HIS A 159 5.88 -6.46 -4.61
CA HIS A 159 6.64 -7.73 -4.68
C HIS A 159 5.97 -8.76 -5.60
N SER A 160 6.59 -9.94 -5.74
CA SER A 160 6.08 -11.00 -6.62
C SER A 160 4.77 -11.61 -6.11
N GLY A 161 4.63 -11.78 -4.80
CA GLY A 161 3.44 -12.37 -4.16
C GLY A 161 2.13 -11.56 -4.20
N LEU A 162 2.10 -10.36 -4.79
CA LEU A 162 0.85 -9.60 -4.97
C LEU A 162 0.03 -10.18 -6.12
N THR A 163 -1.29 -10.24 -5.93
CA THR A 163 -2.21 -10.52 -7.04
C THR A 163 -2.21 -9.37 -8.06
N ASP A 164 -2.63 -9.65 -9.30
CA ASP A 164 -2.71 -8.62 -10.35
C ASP A 164 -3.62 -7.44 -9.98
N ALA A 165 -4.71 -7.72 -9.26
CA ALA A 165 -5.61 -6.68 -8.76
C ALA A 165 -4.92 -5.78 -7.71
N GLU A 166 -4.21 -6.37 -6.74
CA GLU A 166 -3.46 -5.62 -5.73
C GLU A 166 -2.33 -4.80 -6.34
N ARG A 167 -1.58 -5.41 -7.27
CA ARG A 167 -0.52 -4.72 -8.03
C ARG A 167 -1.08 -3.53 -8.79
N HIS A 168 -2.22 -3.70 -9.47
CA HIS A 168 -2.89 -2.63 -10.19
C HIS A 168 -3.35 -1.50 -9.26
N ASP A 169 -3.96 -1.81 -8.12
CA ASP A 169 -4.42 -0.82 -7.14
C ASP A 169 -3.24 0.00 -6.56
N GLN A 170 -2.14 -0.68 -6.22
CA GLN A 170 -0.91 -0.01 -5.75
C GLN A 170 -0.32 0.86 -6.85
N TRP A 171 -0.22 0.35 -8.08
CA TRP A 171 0.31 1.10 -9.22
C TRP A 171 -0.48 2.38 -9.49
N LEU A 172 -1.81 2.30 -9.50
CA LEU A 172 -2.67 3.46 -9.69
C LEU A 172 -2.52 4.47 -8.54
N ALA A 173 -2.42 3.98 -7.30
CA ALA A 173 -2.19 4.84 -6.14
C ALA A 173 -0.86 5.60 -6.20
N ILE A 174 0.18 4.95 -6.72
CA ILE A 174 1.49 5.57 -6.94
C ILE A 174 1.39 6.62 -8.05
N ALA A 175 0.83 6.24 -9.21
CA ALA A 175 0.73 7.12 -10.38
C ALA A 175 -0.09 8.39 -10.11
N GLU A 176 -1.14 8.29 -9.28
CA GLU A 176 -1.97 9.43 -8.87
C GLU A 176 -1.33 10.27 -7.74
N GLY A 177 -0.14 9.90 -7.27
CA GLY A 177 0.58 10.59 -6.19
C GLY A 177 -0.02 10.42 -4.80
N ARG A 178 -0.97 9.47 -4.64
CA ARG A 178 -1.58 9.13 -3.35
C ARG A 178 -0.60 8.37 -2.44
N LEU A 179 0.29 7.57 -3.03
CA LEU A 179 1.40 6.90 -2.35
C LEU A 179 2.71 7.34 -2.99
N ARG A 180 3.51 8.11 -2.25
CA ARG A 180 4.75 8.71 -2.76
C ARG A 180 6.00 7.91 -2.42
N VAL A 181 5.89 6.97 -1.49
CA VAL A 181 6.98 6.07 -1.10
C VAL A 181 6.63 4.66 -1.57
N VAL A 182 7.54 4.06 -2.32
CA VAL A 182 7.44 2.68 -2.76
C VAL A 182 8.54 1.88 -2.07
N VAL A 183 8.16 0.81 -1.38
CA VAL A 183 9.10 -0.17 -0.83
C VAL A 183 8.86 -1.49 -1.54
N GLY A 184 9.90 -2.08 -2.11
CA GLY A 184 9.70 -3.35 -2.81
C GLY A 184 10.97 -4.03 -3.27
N ALA A 185 10.79 -5.20 -3.87
CA ALA A 185 11.86 -5.90 -4.55
C ALA A 185 12.17 -5.25 -5.91
N ARG A 186 12.98 -5.92 -6.75
CA ARG A 186 13.32 -5.51 -8.12
C ARG A 186 12.23 -4.78 -8.91
N SER A 187 11.02 -5.33 -8.96
CA SER A 187 9.95 -4.80 -9.82
C SER A 187 9.49 -3.40 -9.42
N ALA A 188 9.76 -2.98 -8.19
CA ALA A 188 9.44 -1.63 -7.70
C ALA A 188 10.22 -0.54 -8.43
N LEU A 189 11.35 -0.87 -9.07
CA LEU A 189 12.12 0.07 -9.88
C LEU A 189 11.28 0.75 -10.97
N PHE A 190 10.27 0.05 -11.50
CA PHE A 190 9.41 0.57 -12.56
C PHE A 190 8.19 1.34 -12.05
N ALA A 191 8.06 1.52 -10.74
CA ALA A 191 6.90 2.19 -10.16
C ALA A 191 6.82 3.66 -10.65
N PRO A 192 5.62 4.14 -11.05
CA PRO A 192 5.44 5.46 -11.66
C PRO A 192 5.36 6.56 -10.60
N VAL A 193 6.39 6.70 -9.78
CA VAL A 193 6.42 7.66 -8.67
C VAL A 193 6.51 9.09 -9.21
N PRO A 194 5.51 9.96 -8.98
CA PRO A 194 5.57 11.34 -9.41
C PRO A 194 6.63 12.10 -8.63
N ASP A 195 7.31 13.04 -9.32
CA ASP A 195 8.36 13.89 -8.73
C ASP A 195 9.42 13.09 -7.96
N LEU A 196 9.85 11.95 -8.51
CA LEU A 196 10.84 11.05 -7.90
C LEU A 196 12.12 11.82 -7.55
N GLY A 197 12.53 11.71 -6.29
CA GLY A 197 13.71 12.41 -5.78
C GLY A 197 14.73 11.57 -5.04
N LEU A 198 14.38 10.35 -4.67
CA LEU A 198 15.29 9.43 -4.01
C LEU A 198 15.06 8.02 -4.51
N VAL A 199 16.14 7.33 -4.86
CA VAL A 199 16.15 5.88 -5.05
C VAL A 199 17.19 5.31 -4.09
N VAL A 200 16.79 4.31 -3.31
CA VAL A 200 17.67 3.59 -2.39
C VAL A 200 17.73 2.14 -2.83
N LEU A 201 18.93 1.60 -2.97
CA LEU A 201 19.18 0.18 -3.20
C LEU A 201 19.85 -0.40 -1.95
N ASP A 202 19.11 -1.15 -1.15
CA ASP A 202 19.64 -1.82 0.04
C ASP A 202 20.27 -3.16 -0.32
N GLU A 203 21.37 -3.50 0.33
CA GLU A 203 22.17 -4.70 0.05
C GLU A 203 22.53 -4.87 -1.45
N GLU A 204 23.08 -3.83 -2.08
CA GLU A 204 23.34 -3.77 -3.55
C GLU A 204 24.15 -4.95 -4.12
N HIS A 205 24.95 -5.60 -3.28
CA HIS A 205 25.74 -6.78 -3.64
C HIS A 205 24.91 -8.05 -3.87
N GLU A 206 23.62 -8.02 -3.52
CA GLU A 206 22.76 -9.18 -3.52
C GLU A 206 22.28 -9.51 -4.95
N THR A 207 22.40 -10.78 -5.33
CA THR A 207 22.20 -11.19 -6.72
C THR A 207 20.73 -11.22 -7.15
N SER A 208 19.78 -11.19 -6.21
CA SER A 208 18.36 -11.12 -6.54
C SER A 208 18.00 -9.85 -7.27
N PHE A 209 18.84 -8.81 -7.32
CA PHE A 209 18.61 -7.66 -8.21
C PHE A 209 18.79 -7.96 -9.70
N LYS A 210 19.43 -9.09 -10.05
CA LYS A 210 19.59 -9.55 -11.43
C LYS A 210 18.43 -10.45 -11.85
N GLN A 211 17.70 -10.06 -12.89
CA GLN A 211 16.61 -10.85 -13.46
C GLN A 211 17.14 -11.91 -14.44
N ASP A 212 16.92 -13.18 -14.12
CA ASP A 212 17.36 -14.32 -14.96
C ASP A 212 16.43 -14.60 -16.15
N SER A 213 15.13 -14.31 -15.98
CA SER A 213 14.10 -14.47 -17.01
C SER A 213 13.98 -13.25 -17.93
N VAL A 214 13.33 -13.43 -19.09
CA VAL A 214 13.14 -12.34 -20.06
C VAL A 214 11.97 -11.44 -19.62
N PRO A 215 12.07 -10.11 -19.71
CA PRO A 215 13.27 -9.35 -20.08
C PRO A 215 14.34 -9.39 -18.98
N ARG A 216 15.60 -9.59 -19.38
CA ARG A 216 16.73 -9.62 -18.45
C ARG A 216 17.20 -8.18 -18.18
N TYR A 217 17.26 -7.80 -16.91
CA TYR A 217 17.78 -6.52 -16.45
C TYR A 217 18.50 -6.72 -15.11
N HIS A 218 19.33 -5.75 -14.74
CA HIS A 218 19.84 -5.60 -13.38
C HIS A 218 19.18 -4.35 -12.82
N ALA A 219 18.39 -4.53 -11.77
CA ALA A 219 17.80 -3.40 -11.05
C ALA A 219 18.88 -2.60 -10.33
#